data_AF-A0A2D0K3T4-F1
#
_entry.id   AF-A0A2D0K3T4-F1
#
_cell.length_a   1.000
_cell.length_b   1.000
_cell.length_c   1.000
_cell.angle_alpha   90.00
_cell.angle_beta   90.00
_cell.angle_gamma   90.00
#
_symmetry.space_group_name_H-M   'P 1'
#
loop_
_entity.id
_entity.type
_entity.pdbx_description
1 polymer ?
#
loop_
_entity_poly.entity_id
_entity_poly.type
_entity_poly.pdbx_seq_one_letter_code
_entity_poly.pdbx_strand_id
1 'polypeptide(L)'
;MSFAESEQRVQAQLKDQQAIISTKMQAEFNQPGNGYAIHSVNITLKHNGVKYNAGGMVISGEIKNGQLESYIGFSANNFAFYNPANGKMEPFMVAKNGQLFVQDAFIDMANIRKLVVGDEIKSANFDPRNRTGFRLDMRTGEMTSYGQGSGGYWVETNNLKQLFDSRGRLRIRMGFW
;
A
#
# COMPACT_ATOMS: atom_id res chain seq x y z
N MET A 1 -38.54 16.99 -1.13
CA MET A 1 -37.07 17.10 -1.22
C MET A 1 -36.59 17.59 0.13
N SER A 2 -35.64 16.89 0.74
CA SER A 2 -34.98 17.27 2.00
C SER A 2 -33.56 17.64 1.66
N PHE A 3 -33.07 18.78 2.15
CA PHE A 3 -31.70 19.26 1.94
C PHE A 3 -31.18 19.86 3.25
N ALA A 4 -29.94 19.54 3.60
CA ALA A 4 -29.21 20.12 4.72
C ALA A 4 -27.77 20.39 4.31
N GLU A 5 -27.24 21.54 4.72
CA GLU A 5 -25.86 21.96 4.45
C GLU A 5 -25.27 22.63 5.68
N SER A 6 -23.98 22.38 5.93
CA SER A 6 -23.17 23.06 6.93
C SER A 6 -21.80 23.31 6.34
N GLU A 7 -21.30 24.53 6.49
CA GLU A 7 -19.93 24.90 6.13
C GLU A 7 -19.29 25.60 7.33
N GLN A 8 -18.14 25.10 7.76
CA GLN A 8 -17.31 25.71 8.78
C GLN A 8 -15.96 26.09 8.18
N ARG A 9 -15.53 27.32 8.40
CA ARG A 9 -14.24 27.82 7.93
C ARG A 9 -13.44 28.41 9.08
N VAL A 10 -12.19 27.97 9.20
CA VAL A 10 -11.19 28.51 10.13
C VAL A 10 -10.07 29.12 9.31
N GLN A 11 -9.68 30.36 9.64
CA GLN A 11 -8.64 31.08 8.89
C GLN A 11 -7.67 31.79 9.85
N ALA A 12 -6.38 31.66 9.54
CA ALA A 12 -5.32 32.50 10.07
C ALA A 12 -4.69 33.31 8.93
N GLN A 13 -4.34 34.57 9.19
CA GLN A 13 -3.72 35.46 8.20
C GLN A 13 -2.61 36.31 8.81
N LEU A 14 -1.50 36.44 8.08
CA LEU A 14 -0.40 37.35 8.38
C LEU A 14 0.07 38.01 7.07
N LYS A 15 -0.18 39.31 6.92
CA LYS A 15 0.09 40.05 5.66
C LYS A 15 -0.52 39.30 4.46
N ASP A 16 0.31 38.88 3.50
CA ASP A 16 -0.07 38.17 2.28
C ASP A 16 -0.12 36.64 2.41
N GLN A 17 0.12 36.11 3.62
CA GLN A 17 0.06 34.68 3.93
C GLN A 17 -1.25 34.34 4.61
N GLN A 18 -1.86 33.21 4.23
CA GLN A 18 -3.10 32.72 4.83
C GLN A 18 -3.05 31.19 4.99
N ALA A 19 -3.65 30.68 6.04
CA ALA A 19 -3.97 29.26 6.20
C ALA A 19 -5.46 29.14 6.45
N ILE A 20 -6.14 28.31 5.66
CA ILE A 20 -7.59 28.13 5.69
C ILE A 20 -7.88 26.64 5.80
N ILE A 21 -8.75 26.29 6.74
CA ILE A 21 -9.40 24.97 6.80
C ILE A 21 -10.88 25.20 6.53
N SER A 22 -11.42 24.50 5.54
CA SER A 22 -12.84 24.51 5.21
C SER A 22 -13.39 23.09 5.37
N THR A 23 -14.41 22.93 6.21
CA THR A 23 -15.16 21.69 6.39
C THR A 23 -16.56 21.91 5.88
N LYS A 24 -17.01 21.06 4.96
CA LYS A 24 -18.32 21.15 4.34
C LYS A 24 -19.05 19.82 4.47
N MET A 25 -20.28 19.87 4.97
CA MET A 25 -21.19 18.74 5.07
C MET A 25 -22.46 19.08 4.31
N GLN A 26 -22.93 18.16 3.48
CA GLN A 26 -24.19 18.29 2.77
C GLN A 26 -24.91 16.94 2.77
N ALA A 27 -26.24 16.99 2.84
CA ALA A 27 -27.09 15.82 2.68
C ALA A 27 -28.37 16.20 1.94
N GLU A 28 -28.79 15.36 1.00
CA GLU A 28 -30.01 15.57 0.23
C GLU A 28 -30.75 14.25 0.02
N PHE A 29 -32.08 14.31 0.03
CA PHE A 29 -32.95 13.23 -0.42
C PHE A 29 -34.12 13.77 -1.25
N ASN A 30 -34.46 13.07 -2.32
CA ASN A 30 -35.61 13.36 -3.16
C ASN A 30 -36.50 12.12 -3.37
N GLN A 31 -37.74 12.33 -3.81
CA GLN A 31 -38.55 11.24 -4.39
C GLN A 31 -38.01 11.04 -5.82
N PRO A 32 -37.66 9.82 -6.27
CA PRO A 32 -38.17 8.49 -5.87
C PRO A 32 -37.31 7.71 -4.85
N GLY A 33 -36.52 8.37 -4.01
CA GLY A 33 -35.66 7.73 -3.00
C GLY A 33 -34.17 7.84 -3.30
N ASN A 34 -33.76 8.71 -4.22
CA ASN A 34 -32.35 9.02 -4.41
C ASN A 34 -31.90 10.01 -3.34
N GLY A 35 -30.64 9.94 -2.96
CA GLY A 35 -30.06 10.86 -1.99
C GLY A 35 -28.56 10.71 -1.90
N TYR A 36 -27.91 11.72 -1.35
CA TYR A 36 -26.48 11.66 -1.07
C TYR A 36 -26.19 12.32 0.27
N ALA A 37 -25.06 11.95 0.85
CA ALA A 37 -24.41 12.68 1.93
C ALA A 37 -22.93 12.81 1.59
N ILE A 38 -22.37 13.98 1.82
CA ILE A 38 -20.94 14.27 1.60
C ILE A 38 -20.39 15.07 2.77
N HIS A 39 -19.21 14.68 3.22
CA HIS A 39 -18.39 15.40 4.17
C HIS A 39 -17.02 15.59 3.54
N SER A 40 -16.62 16.85 3.31
CA SER A 40 -15.32 17.19 2.78
C SER A 40 -14.57 18.15 3.70
N VAL A 41 -13.26 17.98 3.76
CA VAL A 41 -12.32 18.87 4.43
C VAL A 41 -11.28 19.30 3.41
N ASN A 42 -11.02 20.60 3.30
CA ASN A 42 -9.98 21.16 2.47
C ASN A 42 -9.06 22.08 3.28
N ILE A 43 -7.75 21.95 3.05
CA ILE A 43 -6.73 22.82 3.62
C ILE A 43 -6.11 23.62 2.49
N THR A 44 -6.30 24.93 2.52
CA THR A 44 -5.71 25.86 1.56
C THR A 44 -4.65 26.73 2.24
N LEU A 45 -3.45 26.77 1.68
CA LEU A 45 -2.40 27.69 2.07
C LEU A 45 -2.27 28.78 1.01
N LYS A 46 -2.13 30.03 1.42
CA LYS A 46 -1.75 31.15 0.56
C LYS A 46 -0.37 31.61 0.96
N HIS A 47 0.56 31.65 0.02
CA HIS A 47 1.91 32.14 0.23
C HIS A 47 2.28 33.08 -0.91
N ASN A 48 2.68 34.31 -0.59
CA ASN A 48 3.04 35.37 -1.55
C ASN A 48 1.99 35.55 -2.66
N GLY A 49 0.71 35.61 -2.28
CA GLY A 49 -0.38 35.77 -3.25
C GLY A 49 -0.88 34.48 -3.90
N VAL A 50 -0.08 33.40 -3.92
CA VAL A 50 -0.39 32.12 -4.59
C VAL A 50 -1.14 31.19 -3.64
N LYS A 51 -2.22 30.56 -4.10
CA LYS A 51 -3.00 29.57 -3.35
C LYS A 51 -2.54 28.15 -3.69
N TYR A 52 -2.41 27.32 -2.66
CA TYR A 52 -2.05 25.91 -2.74
C TYR A 52 -3.09 25.09 -2.00
N ASN A 53 -3.61 24.04 -2.65
CA ASN A 53 -4.36 23.00 -1.95
C ASN A 53 -3.34 22.10 -1.25
N ALA A 54 -3.20 22.27 0.06
CA ALA A 54 -2.21 21.55 0.87
C ALA A 54 -2.69 20.15 1.26
N GLY A 55 -4.01 19.93 1.24
CA GLY A 55 -4.59 18.62 1.34
C GLY A 55 -6.10 18.64 1.45
N GLY A 56 -6.70 17.46 1.34
CA GLY A 56 -8.12 17.31 1.53
C GLY A 56 -8.54 15.87 1.79
N MET A 57 -9.74 15.74 2.36
CA MET A 57 -10.43 14.49 2.58
C MET A 57 -11.86 14.64 2.08
N VAL A 58 -12.40 13.59 1.48
CA VAL A 58 -13.82 13.50 1.14
C VAL A 58 -14.34 12.14 1.56
N ILE A 59 -15.52 12.13 2.17
CA ILE A 59 -16.31 10.94 2.48
C ILE A 59 -17.68 11.21 1.91
N SER A 60 -18.17 10.34 1.04
CA SER A 60 -19.51 10.46 0.47
C SER A 60 -20.20 9.12 0.31
N GLY A 61 -21.52 9.15 0.35
CA GLY A 61 -22.39 8.06 -0.03
C GLY A 61 -23.55 8.59 -0.86
N GLU A 62 -23.92 7.88 -1.91
CA GLU A 62 -25.05 8.19 -2.77
C GLU A 62 -25.89 6.92 -2.95
N ILE A 63 -27.21 7.05 -2.85
CA ILE A 63 -28.15 6.03 -3.31
C ILE A 63 -28.78 6.56 -4.59
N LYS A 64 -28.60 5.83 -5.68
CA LYS A 64 -29.17 6.15 -6.99
C LYS A 64 -29.78 4.90 -7.60
N ASN A 65 -31.05 4.97 -7.99
CA ASN A 65 -31.78 3.82 -8.53
C ASN A 65 -31.74 2.57 -7.62
N GLY A 66 -31.76 2.78 -6.29
CA GLY A 66 -31.70 1.71 -5.30
C GLY A 66 -30.32 1.08 -5.08
N GLN A 67 -29.26 1.60 -5.74
CA GLN A 67 -27.88 1.15 -5.56
C GLN A 67 -27.11 2.16 -4.70
N LEU A 68 -26.39 1.65 -3.69
CA LEU A 68 -25.49 2.45 -2.85
C LEU A 68 -24.10 2.48 -3.47
N GLU A 69 -23.59 3.68 -3.70
CA GLU A 69 -22.18 3.94 -4.00
C GLU A 69 -21.58 4.77 -2.86
N SER A 70 -20.38 4.44 -2.43
CA SER A 70 -19.67 5.19 -1.40
C SER A 70 -18.22 5.43 -1.79
N TYR A 71 -17.67 6.56 -1.35
CA TYR A 71 -16.33 6.99 -1.70
C TYR A 71 -15.64 7.61 -0.48
N ILE A 72 -14.38 7.23 -0.28
CA ILE A 72 -13.46 7.90 0.65
C ILE A 72 -12.21 8.25 -0.15
N GLY A 73 -11.86 9.52 -0.18
CA GLY A 73 -10.73 10.04 -0.93
C GLY A 73 -9.85 10.95 -0.09
N PHE A 74 -8.55 10.91 -0.36
CA PHE A 74 -7.55 11.79 0.22
C PHE A 74 -6.74 12.45 -0.89
N SER A 75 -6.43 13.73 -0.72
CA SER A 75 -5.54 14.49 -1.60
C SER A 75 -4.40 15.06 -0.78
N ALA A 76 -3.16 14.66 -1.07
CA ALA A 76 -1.95 15.17 -0.43
C ALA A 76 -0.71 14.80 -1.26
N ASN A 77 0.38 15.55 -1.12
CA ASN A 77 1.67 15.20 -1.73
C ASN A 77 2.31 13.96 -1.08
N ASN A 78 2.11 13.81 0.23
CA ASN A 78 2.55 12.65 1.01
C ASN A 78 1.40 12.26 1.95
N PHE A 79 1.12 10.96 2.05
CA PHE A 79 0.10 10.42 2.93
C PHE A 79 0.68 9.25 3.71
N ALA A 80 0.36 9.11 4.99
CA ALA A 80 0.91 8.07 5.83
C ALA A 80 -0.07 7.61 6.91
N PHE A 81 -0.06 6.31 7.19
CA PHE A 81 -0.69 5.74 8.38
C PHE A 81 0.36 5.54 9.47
N TYR A 82 0.02 5.96 10.68
CA TYR A 82 0.90 5.92 11.85
C TYR A 82 0.30 5.05 12.95
N ASN A 83 1.15 4.38 13.72
CA ASN A 83 0.78 3.77 15.00
C ASN A 83 1.31 4.65 16.14
N PRO A 84 0.46 5.21 17.02
CA PRO A 84 0.88 6.00 18.18
C PRO A 84 1.40 5.11 19.33
N ALA A 85 2.28 4.16 19.04
CA ALA A 85 2.87 3.30 20.05
C ALA A 85 3.93 4.06 20.86
N ASN A 86 3.85 3.98 22.19
CA ASN A 86 4.83 4.58 23.11
C ASN A 86 5.07 6.09 22.91
N GLY A 87 4.03 6.84 22.50
CA GLY A 87 4.12 8.28 22.29
C GLY A 87 4.93 8.70 21.05
N LYS A 88 5.34 7.75 20.21
CA LYS A 88 5.98 8.02 18.91
C LYS A 88 4.98 7.80 17.79
N MET A 89 5.04 8.66 16.78
CA MET A 89 4.27 8.52 15.55
C MET A 89 5.11 7.73 14.54
N GLU A 90 5.04 6.41 14.62
CA GLU A 90 5.79 5.52 13.71
C GLU A 90 4.92 5.16 12.49
N PRO A 91 5.32 5.57 11.27
CA PRO A 91 4.55 5.24 10.07
C PRO A 91 4.75 3.76 9.70
N PHE A 92 3.66 3.06 9.39
CA PHE A 92 3.72 1.67 8.88
C PHE A 92 3.37 1.56 7.38
N MET A 93 2.71 2.58 6.83
CA MET A 93 2.41 2.68 5.41
C MET A 93 2.48 4.14 4.95
N VAL A 94 3.16 4.40 3.83
CA VAL A 94 3.37 5.76 3.30
C VAL A 94 3.17 5.76 1.78
N ALA A 95 2.36 6.68 1.27
CA ALA A 95 2.29 7.04 -0.13
C ALA A 95 3.06 8.34 -0.36
N LYS A 96 4.10 8.29 -1.21
CA LYS A 96 4.97 9.43 -1.52
C LYS A 96 5.53 9.28 -2.93
N ASN A 97 5.62 10.37 -3.69
CA ASN A 97 6.15 10.37 -5.05
C ASN A 97 5.46 9.35 -5.99
N GLY A 98 4.17 9.10 -5.80
CA GLY A 98 3.41 8.10 -6.57
C GLY A 98 3.74 6.65 -6.22
N GLN A 99 4.50 6.39 -5.16
CA GLN A 99 4.89 5.06 -4.70
C GLN A 99 4.29 4.77 -3.33
N LEU A 100 3.93 3.51 -3.10
CA LEU A 100 3.47 3.00 -1.81
C LEU A 100 4.63 2.25 -1.13
N PHE A 101 4.91 2.63 0.11
CA PHE A 101 5.87 1.97 0.99
C PHE A 101 5.11 1.32 2.14
N VAL A 102 5.35 0.04 2.36
CA VAL A 102 4.77 -0.73 3.45
C VAL A 102 5.91 -1.46 4.15
N GLN A 103 5.99 -1.35 5.48
CA GLN A 103 7.07 -2.00 6.23
C GLN A 103 6.87 -3.52 6.26
N ASP A 104 5.72 -3.98 6.73
CA ASP A 104 5.31 -5.39 6.76
C ASP A 104 3.79 -5.48 6.48
N ALA A 105 3.36 -6.56 5.83
CA ALA A 105 1.95 -6.82 5.54
C ALA A 105 1.59 -8.29 5.75
N PHE A 106 0.50 -8.54 6.47
CA PHE A 106 -0.14 -9.86 6.55
C PHE A 106 -1.26 -9.90 5.52
N ILE A 107 -1.16 -10.81 4.55
CA ILE A 107 -2.07 -10.91 3.41
C ILE A 107 -2.65 -12.31 3.38
N ASP A 108 -3.98 -12.42 3.48
CA ASP A 108 -4.69 -13.70 3.38
C ASP A 108 -4.61 -14.28 1.95
N MET A 109 -4.91 -13.44 0.94
CA MET A 109 -4.80 -13.81 -0.47
C MET A 109 -4.37 -12.60 -1.31
N ALA A 110 -3.47 -12.83 -2.28
CA ALA A 110 -3.05 -11.83 -3.26
C ALA A 110 -3.29 -12.35 -4.69
N ASN A 111 -4.10 -11.63 -5.47
CA ASN A 111 -4.18 -11.81 -6.92
C ASN A 111 -3.42 -10.65 -7.59
N ILE A 112 -2.31 -10.98 -8.26
CA ILE A 112 -1.40 -9.98 -8.84
C ILE A 112 -1.31 -10.19 -10.35
N ARG A 113 -1.78 -9.21 -11.13
CA ARG A 113 -1.69 -9.25 -12.60
C ARG A 113 -0.25 -9.09 -13.12
N LYS A 114 0.57 -8.27 -12.46
CA LYS A 114 1.97 -8.04 -12.79
C LYS A 114 2.74 -7.68 -11.52
N LEU A 115 3.89 -8.34 -11.32
CA LEU A 115 4.81 -8.07 -10.22
C LEU A 115 6.23 -7.94 -10.78
N VAL A 116 6.98 -6.96 -10.30
CA VAL A 116 8.43 -6.85 -10.54
C VAL A 116 9.11 -6.86 -9.17
N VAL A 117 10.00 -7.82 -8.95
CA VAL A 117 10.73 -7.98 -7.69
C VAL A 117 12.18 -7.61 -7.93
N GLY A 118 12.74 -6.72 -7.11
CA GLY A 118 14.11 -6.23 -7.27
C GLY A 118 15.20 -7.17 -6.73
N ASP A 119 14.87 -7.91 -5.67
CA ASP A 119 15.86 -8.67 -4.89
C ASP A 119 15.55 -10.17 -4.89
N GLU A 120 14.59 -10.62 -4.07
CA GLU A 120 14.30 -12.04 -3.93
C GLU A 120 12.90 -12.32 -3.38
N ILE A 121 12.41 -13.53 -3.63
CA ILE A 121 11.27 -14.14 -2.93
C ILE A 121 11.83 -15.31 -2.12
N LYS A 122 11.66 -15.30 -0.80
CA LYS A 122 12.22 -16.34 0.07
C LYS A 122 11.32 -16.71 1.24
N SER A 123 11.54 -17.91 1.78
CA SER A 123 11.00 -18.31 3.07
C SER A 123 11.63 -17.47 4.19
N ALA A 124 10.85 -17.18 5.24
CA ALA A 124 11.33 -16.44 6.41
C ALA A 124 12.52 -17.13 7.11
N ASN A 125 12.58 -18.47 7.06
CA ASN A 125 13.64 -19.30 7.64
C ASN A 125 14.69 -19.76 6.61
N PHE A 126 14.84 -19.04 5.49
CA PHE A 126 15.84 -19.40 4.49
C PHE A 126 17.27 -19.27 5.08
N ASP A 127 17.99 -20.40 5.16
CA ASP A 127 19.36 -20.46 5.64
C ASP A 127 20.17 -21.49 4.83
N PRO A 128 21.11 -21.03 3.98
CA PRO A 128 21.98 -21.91 3.20
C PRO A 128 22.87 -22.84 4.03
N ARG A 129 23.27 -22.42 5.24
CA ARG A 129 24.16 -23.20 6.10
C ARG A 129 23.43 -24.39 6.69
N ASN A 130 22.20 -24.16 7.16
CA ASN A 130 21.35 -25.19 7.73
C ASN A 130 20.50 -25.92 6.68
N ARG A 131 20.56 -25.49 5.41
CA ARG A 131 19.78 -26.02 4.29
C ARG A 131 18.29 -26.03 4.63
N THR A 132 17.75 -24.87 4.94
CA THR A 132 16.32 -24.68 5.24
C THR A 132 15.70 -23.63 4.34
N GLY A 133 14.45 -23.87 3.95
CA GLY A 133 13.62 -22.90 3.22
C GLY A 133 13.84 -22.87 1.70
N PHE A 134 13.16 -21.91 1.07
CA PHE A 134 13.19 -21.66 -0.36
C PHE A 134 13.66 -20.23 -0.64
N ARG A 135 14.37 -20.03 -1.76
CA ARG A 135 14.77 -18.73 -2.26
C ARG A 135 14.73 -18.72 -3.79
N LEU A 136 14.22 -17.63 -4.33
CA LEU A 136 14.32 -17.25 -5.73
C LEU A 136 14.98 -15.87 -5.81
N ASP A 137 16.20 -15.81 -6.30
CA ASP A 137 17.02 -14.61 -6.43
C ASP A 137 16.79 -13.95 -7.80
N MET A 138 16.21 -12.76 -7.80
CA MET A 138 15.87 -12.02 -9.02
C MET A 138 17.09 -11.39 -9.69
N ARG A 139 18.18 -11.17 -8.94
CA ARG A 139 19.38 -10.52 -9.44
C ARG A 139 20.28 -11.51 -10.17
N THR A 140 20.37 -12.74 -9.67
CA THR A 140 21.24 -13.78 -10.24
C THR A 140 20.49 -14.80 -11.10
N GLY A 141 19.18 -14.94 -10.91
CA GLY A 141 18.38 -16.02 -11.50
C GLY A 141 18.49 -17.34 -10.75
N GLU A 142 19.20 -17.37 -9.61
CA GLU A 142 19.34 -18.59 -8.81
C GLU A 142 18.04 -18.95 -8.08
N MET A 143 17.65 -20.21 -8.14
CA MET A 143 16.58 -20.78 -7.32
C MET A 143 17.15 -21.89 -6.45
N THR A 144 16.97 -21.76 -5.13
CA THR A 144 17.39 -22.76 -4.16
C THR A 144 16.17 -23.23 -3.36
N SER A 145 15.95 -24.55 -3.38
CA SER A 145 14.87 -25.20 -2.64
C SER A 145 15.46 -26.25 -1.72
N TYR A 146 15.62 -25.91 -0.45
CA TYR A 146 16.05 -26.87 0.54
C TYR A 146 14.88 -27.73 1.00
N GLY A 147 14.98 -29.04 0.77
CA GLY A 147 13.99 -29.99 1.23
C GLY A 147 13.90 -29.97 2.75
N GLN A 148 12.69 -30.06 3.29
CA GLN A 148 12.49 -30.28 4.72
C GLN A 148 12.90 -31.73 5.05
N GLY A 149 13.85 -31.92 5.98
CA GLY A 149 14.28 -33.24 6.46
C GLY A 149 15.45 -33.87 5.70
N SER A 150 15.49 -35.21 5.60
CA SER A 150 16.64 -35.99 5.12
C SER A 150 16.65 -36.27 3.61
N GLY A 151 15.78 -35.61 2.83
CA GLY A 151 15.53 -35.93 1.41
C GLY A 151 16.52 -35.35 0.40
N GLY A 152 17.28 -34.31 0.77
CA GLY A 152 18.14 -33.57 -0.16
C GLY A 152 17.57 -32.21 -0.55
N TYR A 153 18.15 -31.56 -1.57
CA TYR A 153 17.78 -30.21 -1.99
C TYR A 153 18.08 -29.93 -3.47
N TRP A 154 17.37 -28.96 -4.03
CA TRP A 154 17.56 -28.49 -5.40
C TRP A 154 18.26 -27.13 -5.42
N VAL A 155 19.17 -26.98 -6.38
CA VAL A 155 19.78 -25.69 -6.74
C VAL A 155 19.69 -25.53 -8.26
N GLU A 156 19.20 -24.39 -8.70
CA GLU A 156 19.11 -23.99 -10.09
C GLU A 156 19.81 -22.65 -10.27
N THR A 157 20.63 -22.56 -11.31
CA THR A 157 21.42 -21.40 -11.70
C THR A 157 21.19 -21.15 -13.19
N ASN A 158 21.77 -20.08 -13.74
CA ASN A 158 21.69 -19.79 -15.17
C ASN A 158 22.20 -20.94 -16.08
N ASN A 159 23.10 -21.80 -15.57
CA ASN A 159 23.71 -22.86 -16.38
C ASN A 159 23.21 -24.25 -16.00
N LEU A 160 22.86 -24.47 -14.74
CA LEU A 160 22.69 -25.81 -14.18
C LEU A 160 21.46 -25.91 -13.29
N LYS A 161 20.79 -27.06 -13.36
CA LYS A 161 19.82 -27.53 -12.37
C LYS A 161 20.33 -28.82 -11.73
N GLN A 162 20.38 -28.85 -10.40
CA GLN A 162 21.08 -29.87 -9.64
C GLN A 162 20.24 -30.38 -8.47
N LEU A 163 20.23 -31.70 -8.27
CA LEU A 163 19.72 -32.36 -7.06
C LEU A 163 20.88 -32.88 -6.23
N PHE A 164 20.90 -32.54 -4.95
CA PHE A 164 21.82 -33.08 -3.97
C PHE A 164 21.08 -33.95 -2.97
N ASP A 165 21.69 -35.04 -2.49
CA ASP A 165 21.16 -35.77 -1.34
C ASP A 165 21.41 -35.04 -0.02
N SER A 166 20.90 -35.57 1.09
CA SER A 166 21.05 -34.96 2.42
C SER A 166 22.50 -34.79 2.88
N ARG A 167 23.44 -35.56 2.34
CA ARG A 167 24.88 -35.43 2.61
C ARG A 167 25.56 -34.42 1.69
N GLY A 168 24.81 -33.74 0.82
CA GLY A 168 25.33 -32.80 -0.17
C GLY A 168 25.99 -33.47 -1.37
N ARG A 169 25.75 -34.77 -1.61
CA ARG A 169 26.29 -35.46 -2.79
C ARG A 169 25.36 -35.21 -3.97
N LEU A 170 25.93 -34.79 -5.10
CA LEU A 170 25.20 -34.59 -6.34
C LEU A 170 24.60 -35.91 -6.84
N ARG A 171 23.30 -35.91 -7.11
CA ARG A 171 22.54 -37.07 -7.61
C ARG A 171 22.06 -36.87 -9.04
N ILE A 172 21.68 -35.64 -9.37
CA ILE A 172 21.25 -35.25 -10.72
C ILE A 172 21.90 -33.93 -11.05
N ARG A 173 22.40 -33.80 -12.29
CA ARG A 173 22.84 -32.55 -12.89
C ARG A 173 22.33 -32.49 -14.32
N MET A 174 21.75 -31.36 -14.68
CA MET A 174 21.31 -31.04 -16.04
C MET A 174 21.63 -29.57 -16.36
N GLY A 175 21.72 -29.20 -17.64
CA GLY A 175 22.11 -27.86 -18.10
C GLY A 175 23.30 -27.85 -19.06
N PHE A 176 24.00 -26.71 -19.15
CA PHE A 176 25.22 -26.56 -19.93
C PHE A 176 26.43 -26.84 -19.04
N TRP A 177 27.26 -27.80 -19.44
CA TRP A 177 28.48 -28.17 -18.75
C TRP A 177 29.57 -28.61 -19.71
#